data_AF-A0A920UTM0-F1
#
_entry.id   AF-A0A920UTM0-F1
#
_cell.length_a   1.000
_cell.length_b   1.000
_cell.length_c   1.000
_cell.angle_alpha   90.00
_cell.angle_beta   90.00
_cell.angle_gamma   90.00
#
_symmetry.space_group_name_H-M   'P 1'
#
loop_
_entity.id
_entity.type
_entity.pdbx_description
1 polymer ?
#
loop_
_entity_poly.entity_id
_entity_poly.type
_entity_poly.pdbx_seq_one_letter_code
_entity_poly.pdbx_strand_id
1 'polypeptide(L)'
;MARETAQCSGSGLVSIITRSKHRSAILARRPELMVLGTEDEDADIEELISKGSVIAIGPGLGKSKWSRHLLQSALSAQQAQNTPLVVDADGLKLLAERLESGASIKRSNWVLTPHPGEAASLLNSSVGEVQSDRFVTVQKLSEFWGGLVY
;
A
#
# COMPACT_ATOMS: atom_id res chain seq x y z
N MET A 1 -5.12 -12.91 3.59
CA MET A 1 -6.17 -11.90 3.88
C MET A 1 -6.32 -10.88 2.76
N ALA A 2 -5.53 -9.81 2.63
CA ALA A 2 -5.77 -8.79 1.57
C ALA A 2 -5.92 -9.37 0.13
N ARG A 3 -5.10 -10.38 -0.21
CA ARG A 3 -5.15 -11.12 -1.48
C ARG A 3 -6.43 -11.95 -1.66
N GLU A 4 -6.89 -12.58 -0.57
CA GLU A 4 -8.10 -13.40 -0.57
C GLU A 4 -9.33 -12.52 -0.78
N THR A 5 -9.36 -11.36 -0.12
CA THR A 5 -10.46 -10.41 -0.27
C THR A 5 -10.51 -9.84 -1.69
N ALA A 6 -9.37 -9.49 -2.30
CA ALA A 6 -9.35 -8.99 -3.67
C ALA A 6 -9.91 -9.99 -4.70
N GLN A 7 -9.58 -11.28 -4.55
CA GLN A 7 -10.08 -12.32 -5.45
C GLN A 7 -11.57 -12.65 -5.19
N CYS A 8 -11.99 -12.65 -3.93
CA CYS A 8 -13.39 -12.90 -3.57
C CYS A 8 -14.32 -11.72 -3.89
N SER A 9 -13.78 -10.51 -4.03
CA SER A 9 -14.53 -9.31 -4.44
C SER A 9 -14.78 -9.19 -5.95
N GLY A 10 -14.49 -10.25 -6.73
CA GLY A 10 -14.81 -10.32 -8.16
C GLY A 10 -13.70 -9.81 -9.10
N SER A 11 -12.45 -9.69 -8.64
CA SER A 11 -11.34 -9.39 -9.53
C SER A 11 -11.08 -10.56 -10.50
N GLY A 12 -11.06 -10.28 -11.81
CA GLY A 12 -10.77 -11.30 -12.83
C GLY A 12 -9.32 -11.81 -12.80
N LEU A 13 -8.39 -11.01 -12.27
CA LEU A 13 -6.97 -11.37 -12.12
C LEU A 13 -6.39 -10.75 -10.85
N VAL A 14 -5.58 -11.50 -10.10
CA VAL A 14 -4.86 -10.99 -8.94
C VAL A 14 -3.38 -11.36 -9.07
N SER A 15 -2.56 -10.33 -9.23
CA SER A 15 -1.10 -10.43 -9.29
C SER A 15 -0.48 -9.98 -7.97
N ILE A 16 0.56 -10.70 -7.53
CA ILE A 16 1.26 -10.45 -6.28
C ILE A 16 2.73 -10.25 -6.56
N ILE A 17 3.23 -9.09 -6.13
CA ILE A 17 4.66 -8.80 -6.11
C ILE A 17 5.15 -9.04 -4.69
N THR A 18 6.12 -9.93 -4.53
CA THR A 18 6.71 -10.27 -3.22
C THR A 18 8.12 -10.81 -3.39
N ARG A 19 8.78 -11.15 -2.28
CA ARG A 19 10.07 -11.85 -2.36
C ARG A 19 9.85 -13.28 -2.84
N SER A 20 10.74 -13.75 -3.69
CA SER A 20 10.71 -15.05 -4.38
C SER A 20 10.56 -16.22 -3.39
N LYS A 21 11.18 -16.13 -2.22
CA LYS A 21 11.06 -17.11 -1.13
C LYS A 21 9.63 -17.31 -0.59
N HIS A 22 8.73 -16.35 -0.78
CA HIS A 22 7.33 -16.45 -0.31
C HIS A 22 6.41 -17.10 -1.34
N ARG A 23 6.86 -17.28 -2.59
CA ARG A 23 6.05 -17.78 -3.70
C ARG A 23 5.42 -19.14 -3.41
N SER A 24 6.24 -20.12 -3.04
CA SER A 24 5.77 -21.50 -2.84
C SER A 24 4.69 -21.59 -1.77
N ALA A 25 4.85 -20.83 -0.67
CA ALA A 25 3.87 -20.79 0.40
C ALA A 25 2.53 -20.13 -0.03
N ILE A 26 2.58 -19.13 -0.91
CA ILE A 26 1.39 -18.46 -1.45
C ILE A 26 0.67 -19.41 -2.42
N LEU A 27 1.40 -19.97 -3.39
CA LEU A 27 0.83 -20.86 -4.41
C LEU A 27 0.28 -22.16 -3.83
N ALA A 28 0.91 -22.70 -2.77
CA ALA A 28 0.40 -23.88 -2.07
C ALA A 28 -0.99 -23.68 -1.48
N ARG A 29 -1.34 -22.44 -1.09
CA ARG A 29 -2.67 -22.12 -0.54
C ARG A 29 -3.64 -21.67 -1.63
N ARG A 30 -3.15 -21.03 -2.69
CA ARG A 30 -3.93 -20.45 -3.79
C ARG A 30 -3.15 -20.50 -5.10
N PRO A 31 -3.32 -21.57 -5.90
CA PRO A 31 -2.60 -21.73 -7.17
C PRO A 31 -3.09 -20.78 -8.27
N GLU A 32 -4.28 -20.18 -8.09
CA GLU A 32 -4.91 -19.25 -9.04
C GLU A 32 -4.25 -17.86 -9.05
N LEU A 33 -3.39 -17.56 -8.07
CA LEU A 33 -2.73 -16.26 -7.96
C LEU A 33 -1.49 -16.20 -8.84
N MET A 34 -1.29 -15.09 -9.54
CA MET A 34 -0.03 -14.84 -10.25
C MET A 34 0.98 -14.24 -9.29
N VAL A 35 2.10 -14.92 -9.04
CA VAL A 35 3.11 -14.46 -8.08
C VAL A 35 4.41 -14.15 -8.79
N LEU A 36 4.81 -12.88 -8.76
CA LEU A 36 6.09 -12.38 -9.23
C LEU A 36 7.05 -12.24 -8.04
N GLY A 37 8.22 -12.87 -8.16
CA GLY A 37 9.31 -12.73 -7.21
C GLY A 37 10.22 -11.59 -7.65
N THR A 38 10.46 -10.62 -6.77
CA THR A 38 11.31 -9.46 -7.11
C THR A 38 12.79 -9.79 -7.29
N GLU A 39 13.21 -11.02 -6.94
CA GLU A 39 14.59 -11.50 -7.10
C GLU A 39 14.72 -12.49 -8.28
N ASP A 40 13.66 -12.69 -9.08
CA ASP A 40 13.77 -13.48 -10.31
C ASP A 40 14.55 -12.71 -11.38
N GLU A 41 15.25 -13.42 -12.27
CA GLU A 41 16.07 -12.83 -13.33
C GLU A 41 15.24 -11.98 -14.32
N ASP A 42 13.99 -12.36 -14.59
CA ASP A 42 13.08 -11.69 -15.52
C ASP A 42 12.01 -10.82 -14.82
N ALA A 43 12.25 -10.39 -13.57
CA ALA A 43 11.24 -9.68 -12.79
C ALA A 43 11.03 -8.22 -13.25
N ASP A 44 10.08 -7.99 -14.15
CA ASP A 44 9.62 -6.63 -14.48
C ASP A 44 8.47 -6.18 -13.55
N ILE A 45 8.88 -5.61 -12.42
CA ILE A 45 7.97 -5.07 -11.39
C ILE A 45 7.17 -3.90 -11.93
N GLU A 46 7.80 -3.01 -12.69
CA GLU A 46 7.19 -1.76 -13.16
C GLU A 46 6.14 -2.06 -14.22
N GLU A 47 6.43 -2.96 -15.16
CA GLU A 47 5.48 -3.43 -16.15
C GLU A 47 4.26 -4.07 -15.48
N LEU A 48 4.47 -4.94 -14.48
CA LEU A 48 3.36 -5.59 -13.79
C LEU A 48 2.48 -4.59 -13.01
N ILE A 49 3.09 -3.61 -12.35
CA ILE A 49 2.34 -2.53 -11.68
C ILE A 49 1.53 -1.73 -12.71
N SER A 50 2.13 -1.42 -13.87
CA SER A 50 1.49 -0.64 -14.93
C SER A 50 0.29 -1.34 -15.58
N LYS A 51 0.22 -2.67 -15.51
CA LYS A 51 -0.91 -3.48 -16.00
C LYS A 51 -2.07 -3.55 -15.00
N GLY A 52 -1.83 -3.18 -13.73
CA GLY A 52 -2.84 -3.24 -12.70
C GLY A 52 -3.89 -2.15 -12.87
N SER A 53 -5.17 -2.51 -12.81
CA SER A 53 -6.28 -1.55 -12.75
C SER A 53 -6.45 -0.93 -11.35
N VAL A 54 -5.96 -1.60 -10.31
CA VAL A 54 -5.90 -1.14 -8.92
C VAL A 54 -4.63 -1.69 -8.29
N ILE A 55 -3.95 -0.88 -7.47
CA ILE A 55 -2.75 -1.28 -6.75
C ILE A 55 -3.07 -1.30 -5.26
N ALA A 56 -2.68 -2.36 -4.55
CA ALA A 56 -2.74 -2.44 -3.09
C ALA A 56 -1.34 -2.70 -2.54
N ILE A 57 -0.88 -1.87 -1.59
CA ILE A 57 0.48 -1.93 -1.05
C ILE A 57 0.46 -1.82 0.48
N GLY A 58 1.20 -2.70 1.16
CA GLY A 58 1.30 -2.63 2.62
C GLY A 58 1.64 -3.94 3.31
N PRO A 59 0.73 -4.92 3.31
CA PRO A 59 0.86 -6.09 4.18
C PRO A 59 2.11 -6.93 3.90
N GLY A 60 3.01 -7.00 4.89
CA GLY A 60 4.21 -7.85 4.83
C GLY A 60 5.35 -7.25 4.02
N LEU A 61 5.34 -5.94 3.75
CA LEU A 61 6.47 -5.26 3.10
C LEU A 61 7.66 -5.08 4.04
N GLY A 62 7.43 -4.83 5.33
CA GLY A 62 8.45 -4.34 6.24
C GLY A 62 9.02 -2.97 5.82
N LYS A 63 10.18 -2.59 6.38
CA LYS A 63 10.79 -1.25 6.21
C LYS A 63 12.13 -1.25 5.48
N SER A 64 12.34 -2.24 4.61
CA SER A 64 13.62 -2.43 3.92
C SER A 64 13.78 -1.46 2.73
N LYS A 65 15.00 -1.36 2.16
CA LYS A 65 15.21 -0.61 0.89
C LYS A 65 14.31 -1.14 -0.24
N TRP A 66 14.12 -2.46 -0.31
CA TRP A 66 13.19 -3.11 -1.24
C TRP A 66 11.75 -2.62 -1.06
N SER A 67 11.29 -2.52 0.19
CA SER A 67 9.94 -2.03 0.53
C SER A 67 9.72 -0.59 0.08
N ARG A 68 10.73 0.27 0.29
CA ARG A 68 10.72 1.67 -0.16
C ARG A 68 10.70 1.79 -1.68
N HIS A 69 11.45 0.94 -2.37
CA HIS A 69 11.46 0.91 -3.83
C HIS A 69 10.08 0.53 -4.38
N LEU A 70 9.46 -0.54 -3.86
CA LEU A 70 8.09 -0.93 -4.27
C LEU A 70 7.05 0.17 -4.01
N LEU A 71 7.16 0.87 -2.87
CA LEU A 71 6.30 2.01 -2.59
C LEU A 71 6.51 3.13 -3.60
N GLN A 72 7.77 3.44 -3.94
CA GLN A 72 8.06 4.45 -4.96
C GLN A 72 7.49 4.05 -6.31
N SER A 73 7.63 2.80 -6.76
CA SER A 73 7.09 2.33 -8.04
C SER A 73 5.56 2.41 -8.07
N ALA A 74 4.88 2.00 -6.99
CA ALA A 74 3.42 2.13 -6.87
C ALA A 74 2.96 3.60 -6.92
N LEU A 75 3.67 4.49 -6.21
CA LEU A 75 3.39 5.92 -6.22
C LEU A 75 3.64 6.54 -7.61
N SER A 76 4.70 6.14 -8.31
CA SER A 76 5.00 6.61 -9.66
C SER A 76 3.94 6.15 -10.65
N ALA A 77 3.53 4.88 -10.61
CA ALA A 77 2.49 4.33 -11.49
C ALA A 77 1.14 5.02 -11.26
N GLN A 78 0.73 5.20 -10.00
CA GLN A 78 -0.51 5.92 -9.70
C GLN A 78 -0.48 7.37 -10.20
N GLN A 79 0.68 8.04 -10.15
CA GLN A 79 0.80 9.39 -10.68
C GLN A 79 0.77 9.43 -12.22
N ALA A 80 1.42 8.48 -12.88
CA ALA A 80 1.51 8.43 -14.34
C ALA A 80 0.19 8.02 -15.01
N GLN A 81 -0.56 7.10 -14.39
CA GLN A 81 -1.74 6.47 -15.00
C GLN A 81 -3.04 6.78 -14.27
N ASN A 82 -2.99 7.50 -13.15
CA ASN A 82 -4.14 7.72 -12.28
C ASN A 82 -4.81 6.39 -11.84
N THR A 83 -4.00 5.36 -11.59
CA THR A 83 -4.47 4.05 -11.11
C THR A 83 -4.84 4.13 -9.64
N PRO A 84 -6.06 3.75 -9.21
CA PRO A 84 -6.43 3.73 -7.79
C PRO A 84 -5.43 2.95 -6.93
N LEU A 85 -4.99 3.55 -5.83
CA LEU A 85 -3.99 2.99 -4.92
C LEU A 85 -4.57 2.81 -3.51
N VAL A 86 -4.45 1.62 -2.94
CA VAL A 86 -4.77 1.35 -1.54
C VAL A 86 -3.46 1.19 -0.77
N VAL A 87 -3.27 1.98 0.29
CA VAL A 87 -2.10 1.89 1.15
C VAL A 87 -2.52 1.46 2.54
N ASP A 88 -1.88 0.41 3.03
CA ASP A 88 -2.20 -0.23 4.31
C ASP A 88 -0.92 -0.59 5.08
N ALA A 89 -1.04 -0.88 6.37
CA ALA A 89 0.00 -1.48 7.22
C ALA A 89 1.41 -0.84 7.05
N ASP A 90 2.40 -1.62 6.62
CA ASP A 90 3.77 -1.13 6.44
C ASP A 90 3.90 -0.05 5.36
N GLY A 91 2.97 0.02 4.40
CA GLY A 91 2.90 1.07 3.41
C GLY A 91 2.61 2.43 4.05
N LEU A 92 1.71 2.47 5.03
CA LEU A 92 1.37 3.69 5.78
C LEU A 92 2.54 4.18 6.63
N LYS A 93 3.28 3.25 7.25
CA LYS A 93 4.51 3.58 8.01
C LYS A 93 5.59 4.16 7.11
N LEU A 94 5.78 3.59 5.91
CA LEU A 94 6.74 4.10 4.94
C LEU A 94 6.31 5.47 4.37
N LEU A 95 5.01 5.73 4.25
CA LEU A 95 4.49 7.06 3.91
C LEU A 95 4.79 8.08 5.02
N ALA A 96 4.58 7.73 6.28
CA ALA A 96 4.91 8.59 7.41
C ALA A 96 6.43 8.93 7.45
N GLU A 97 7.31 7.94 7.28
CA GLU A 97 8.77 8.15 7.18
C GLU A 97 9.14 9.10 6.03
N ARG A 98 8.42 9.02 4.91
CA ARG A 98 8.63 9.91 3.77
C ARG A 98 8.22 11.35 4.08
N LEU A 99 7.14 11.55 4.83
CA LEU A 99 6.73 12.88 5.27
C LEU A 99 7.78 13.50 6.20
N GLU A 100 8.33 12.73 7.14
CA GLU A 100 9.41 13.19 8.02
C GLU A 100 10.65 13.65 7.23
N SER A 101 10.92 13.02 6.07
CA SER A 101 11.98 13.44 5.16
C SER A 101 11.67 14.70 4.34
N GLY A 102 10.52 15.34 4.57
CA GLY A 102 10.10 16.59 3.90
C GLY A 102 9.33 16.40 2.60
N ALA A 103 9.06 15.16 2.18
CA ALA A 103 8.30 14.88 0.97
C ALA A 103 6.80 14.80 1.29
N SER A 104 6.15 15.96 1.40
CA SER A 104 4.69 16.04 1.48
C SER A 104 4.07 15.62 0.15
N ILE A 105 3.12 14.68 0.20
CA ILE A 105 2.37 14.22 -0.95
C ILE A 105 0.88 14.28 -0.63
N LYS A 106 0.10 14.89 -1.52
CA LYS A 106 -1.35 14.90 -1.45
C LYS A 106 -1.92 14.31 -2.72
N ARG A 107 -2.80 13.31 -2.60
CA ARG A 107 -3.36 12.59 -3.75
C ARG A 107 -4.85 12.39 -3.57
N SER A 108 -5.63 12.53 -4.65
CA SER A 108 -7.08 12.36 -4.62
C SER A 108 -7.52 10.92 -4.89
N ASN A 109 -6.68 10.13 -5.55
CA ASN A 109 -7.03 8.80 -6.05
C ASN A 109 -6.28 7.68 -5.30
N TRP A 110 -6.39 7.71 -3.97
CA TRP A 110 -5.93 6.64 -3.11
C TRP A 110 -6.82 6.47 -1.88
N VAL A 111 -6.72 5.30 -1.26
CA VAL A 111 -7.40 4.93 -0.03
C VAL A 111 -6.34 4.59 1.02
N LEU A 112 -6.41 5.23 2.18
CA LEU A 112 -5.58 4.93 3.34
C LEU A 112 -6.42 4.22 4.39
N THR A 113 -5.90 3.11 4.95
CA THR A 113 -6.61 2.29 5.96
C THR A 113 -5.89 2.24 7.32
N PRO A 114 -5.56 3.39 7.95
CA PRO A 114 -4.77 3.40 9.16
C PRO A 114 -5.54 2.89 10.37
N HIS A 115 -4.91 2.01 11.15
CA HIS A 115 -5.33 1.83 12.55
C HIS A 115 -4.90 3.05 13.39
N PRO A 116 -5.41 3.25 14.63
CA PRO A 116 -5.11 4.44 15.44
C PRO A 116 -3.62 4.77 15.61
N GLY A 117 -2.77 3.76 15.81
CA GLY A 117 -1.31 3.94 15.83
C GLY A 117 -0.70 4.44 14.52
N GLU A 118 -1.18 4.00 13.35
CA GLU A 118 -0.72 4.46 12.04
C GLU A 118 -1.23 5.86 11.74
N ALA A 119 -2.48 6.16 12.10
CA ALA A 119 -3.04 7.50 12.00
C ALA A 119 -2.23 8.51 12.82
N ALA A 120 -1.83 8.13 14.03
CA ALA A 120 -0.97 8.93 14.88
C ALA A 120 0.37 9.23 14.19
N SER A 121 1.03 8.21 13.60
CA SER A 121 2.26 8.40 12.82
C SER A 121 2.06 9.29 11.59
N LEU A 122 0.97 9.12 10.84
CA LEU A 122 0.69 9.90 9.63
C LEU A 122 0.38 11.37 9.90
N LEU A 123 -0.12 11.71 11.10
CA LEU A 123 -0.38 13.08 11.54
C LEU A 123 0.71 13.65 12.44
N ASN A 124 1.77 12.89 12.74
CA ASN A 124 2.77 13.24 13.75
C ASN A 124 2.12 13.67 15.09
N SER A 125 1.16 12.87 15.56
CA SER A 125 0.36 13.09 16.79
C SER A 125 0.45 11.86 17.70
N SER A 126 -0.16 11.94 18.88
CA SER A 126 -0.25 10.81 19.81
C SER A 126 -1.47 9.93 19.55
N VAL A 127 -1.38 8.64 19.92
CA VAL A 127 -2.53 7.73 19.87
C VAL A 127 -3.67 8.21 20.77
N GLY A 128 -3.36 8.88 21.88
CA GLY A 128 -4.36 9.46 22.77
C GLY A 128 -5.21 10.54 22.08
N GLU A 129 -4.57 11.42 21.30
CA GLU A 129 -5.26 12.45 20.50
C GLU A 129 -6.08 11.85 19.36
N VAL A 130 -5.59 10.77 18.73
CA VAL A 130 -6.35 10.06 17.71
C VAL A 130 -7.60 9.41 18.29
N GLN A 131 -7.48 8.82 19.47
CA GLN A 131 -8.58 8.10 20.12
C GLN A 131 -9.60 9.02 20.79
N SER A 132 -9.20 10.22 21.21
CA SER A 132 -10.11 11.19 21.81
C SER A 132 -11.15 11.70 20.80
N ASP A 133 -10.77 11.83 19.53
CA ASP A 133 -11.71 12.13 18.44
C ASP A 133 -11.30 11.48 17.11
N ARG A 134 -11.83 10.28 16.88
CA ARG A 134 -11.54 9.50 15.68
C ARG A 134 -12.11 10.13 14.41
N PHE A 135 -13.27 10.78 14.50
CA PHE A 135 -13.91 11.39 13.32
C PHE A 135 -13.12 12.60 12.83
N VAL A 136 -12.72 13.47 13.76
CA VAL A 136 -11.86 14.62 13.45
C VAL A 136 -10.50 14.15 12.94
N THR A 137 -9.96 13.06 13.49
CA THR A 137 -8.70 12.48 12.99
C THR A 137 -8.79 12.05 11.53
N VAL A 138 -9.86 11.34 11.14
CA VAL A 138 -10.07 10.91 9.75
C VAL A 138 -10.23 12.11 8.82
N GLN A 139 -10.94 13.16 9.25
CA GLN A 139 -11.06 14.41 8.49
C GLN A 139 -9.70 15.07 8.28
N LYS A 140 -8.90 15.23 9.35
CA LYS A 140 -7.54 15.79 9.28
C LYS A 140 -6.63 15.00 8.34
N LEU A 141 -6.70 13.66 8.39
CA LEU A 141 -5.95 12.79 7.49
C LEU A 141 -6.36 13.01 6.03
N SER A 142 -7.67 13.05 5.72
CA SER A 142 -8.17 13.29 4.37
C SER A 142 -7.83 14.71 3.87
N GLU A 143 -7.86 15.73 4.74
CA GLU A 143 -7.45 17.09 4.39
C GLU A 143 -5.95 17.19 4.10
N PHE A 144 -5.11 16.53 4.89
CA PHE A 144 -3.66 16.57 4.77
C PHE A 144 -3.15 15.73 3.58
N TRP A 145 -3.53 14.45 3.55
CA TRP A 145 -3.05 13.47 2.56
C TRP A 145 -3.89 13.42 1.29
N GLY A 146 -5.12 13.95 1.32
CA GLY A 146 -6.09 13.80 0.25
C GLY A 146 -6.68 12.40 0.16
N GLY A 147 -7.67 12.24 -0.73
CA GLY A 147 -8.28 10.95 -1.02
C GLY A 147 -9.16 10.45 0.11
N LEU A 148 -9.41 9.14 0.11
CA LEU A 148 -10.29 8.49 1.07
C LEU A 148 -9.48 7.92 2.23
N VAL A 149 -9.97 8.13 3.45
CA VAL A 149 -9.39 7.57 4.68
C VAL A 149 -10.50 6.82 5.41
N TYR A 150 -10.21 5.59 5.84
CA TYR A 150 -11.16 4.73 6.55
C TYR A 150 -10.57 4.22 7.87
#